data_AF-A0A2M8N1I0-F1
#
_entry.id   AF-A0A2M8N1I0-F1
#
_cell.length_a   1.000
_cell.length_b   1.000
_cell.length_c   1.000
_cell.angle_alpha   90.00
_cell.angle_beta   90.00
_cell.angle_gamma   90.00
#
_symmetry.space_group_name_H-M   'P 1'
#
loop_
_entity.id
_entity.type
_entity.pdbx_description
1 polymer ?
#
loop_
_entity_poly.entity_id
_entity_poly.type
_entity_poly.pdbx_seq_one_letter_code
_entity_poly.pdbx_strand_id
1 'polypeptide(L)'
;MTKTSLSGGVIAGAIAGLVAAVFQFFLIQPLIVEAERYETGELVLIGIESNKPDPAPNPLETPGHDAQGAENTDNLLVRNGLTVLTLILTWAGFGLLAGAGLTAFRALPGGGRIPATALGLIGFAVLSLAPAIDLPPELPGMEAAELADRQL
;
A
#
# COMPACT_ATOMS: atom_id res chain seq x y z
N MET A 1 -8.93 32.89 -3.89
CA MET A 1 -9.55 31.55 -4.02
C MET A 1 -8.55 30.40 -3.90
N THR A 2 -7.28 30.54 -4.32
CA THR A 2 -6.27 29.46 -4.28
C THR A 2 -5.85 29.02 -2.88
N LYS A 3 -5.72 29.96 -1.92
CA LYS A 3 -5.30 29.67 -0.54
C LYS A 3 -6.23 28.67 0.18
N THR A 4 -7.54 28.77 -0.03
CA THR A 4 -8.54 27.88 0.58
C THR A 4 -8.51 26.48 -0.03
N SER A 5 -8.17 26.36 -1.32
CA SER A 5 -8.06 25.06 -1.98
C SER A 5 -6.79 24.32 -1.57
N LEU A 6 -5.71 25.05 -1.29
CA LEU A 6 -4.46 24.49 -0.79
C LEU A 6 -4.64 23.86 0.60
N SER A 7 -5.12 24.63 1.58
CA SER A 7 -5.32 24.10 2.94
C SER A 7 -6.40 23.02 2.98
N GLY A 8 -7.48 23.20 2.22
CA GLY A 8 -8.54 22.19 2.09
C GLY A 8 -8.03 20.86 1.51
N GLY A 9 -7.19 20.92 0.48
CA GLY A 9 -6.58 19.73 -0.13
C GLY A 9 -5.67 18.97 0.84
N VAL A 10 -4.80 19.67 1.56
CA VAL A 10 -3.90 19.05 2.56
C VAL A 10 -4.71 18.38 3.67
N ILE A 11 -5.72 19.06 4.23
CA ILE A 11 -6.52 18.52 5.33
C ILE A 11 -7.34 17.32 4.85
N ALA A 12 -8.01 17.43 3.71
CA ALA A 12 -8.81 16.33 3.16
C ALA A 12 -7.94 15.10 2.85
N GLY A 13 -6.76 15.32 2.24
CA GLY A 13 -5.82 14.25 1.96
C GLY A 13 -5.21 13.61 3.21
N ALA A 14 -4.89 14.40 4.24
CA ALA A 14 -4.42 13.86 5.52
C ALA A 14 -5.47 12.98 6.20
N ILE A 15 -6.75 13.38 6.16
CA ILE A 15 -7.87 12.56 6.67
C ILE A 15 -7.98 11.26 5.86
N ALA A 16 -7.89 11.34 4.53
CA ALA A 16 -7.89 10.15 3.68
C ALA A 16 -6.71 9.21 4.00
N GLY A 17 -5.53 9.76 4.27
CA GLY A 17 -4.34 9.00 4.67
C GLY A 17 -4.49 8.30 6.03
N LEU A 18 -5.19 8.91 7.00
CA LEU A 18 -5.54 8.24 8.25
C LEU A 18 -6.49 7.05 8.01
N VAL A 19 -7.50 7.22 7.16
CA VAL A 19 -8.40 6.12 6.78
C VAL A 19 -7.63 5.00 6.07
N ALA A 20 -6.73 5.36 5.15
CA ALA A 20 -5.87 4.40 4.47
C ALA A 20 -4.93 3.67 5.46
N ALA A 21 -4.43 4.34 6.49
CA ALA A 21 -3.63 3.71 7.53
C ALA A 21 -4.41 2.68 8.34
N VAL A 22 -5.69 2.93 8.63
CA VAL A 22 -6.57 1.92 9.23
C VAL A 22 -6.64 0.70 8.31
N PHE A 23 -6.95 0.87 7.03
CA PHE A 23 -6.98 -0.25 6.09
C PHE A 23 -5.63 -0.96 5.93
N GLN A 24 -4.52 -0.23 5.95
CA GLN A 24 -3.18 -0.81 5.93
C GLN A 24 -2.98 -1.80 7.07
N PHE A 25 -3.39 -1.45 8.30
CA PHE A 25 -3.23 -2.32 9.46
C PHE A 25 -4.19 -3.52 9.45
N PHE A 26 -5.40 -3.37 8.90
CA PHE A 26 -6.37 -4.47 8.88
C PHE A 26 -6.21 -5.41 7.68
N LEU A 27 -5.70 -4.92 6.55
CA LEU A 27 -5.65 -5.68 5.30
C LEU A 27 -4.23 -6.14 4.95
N ILE A 28 -3.25 -5.23 4.98
CA ILE A 28 -1.91 -5.50 4.45
C ILE A 28 -0.95 -5.99 5.54
N GLN A 29 -0.97 -5.37 6.72
CA GLN A 29 -0.10 -5.73 7.83
C GLN A 29 -0.17 -7.22 8.24
N PRO A 30 -1.35 -7.88 8.34
CA PRO A 30 -1.38 -9.30 8.70
C PRO A 30 -0.69 -10.17 7.64
N LEU A 31 -0.80 -9.83 6.35
CA LEU A 31 -0.13 -10.56 5.27
C LEU A 31 1.39 -10.41 5.34
N ILE A 32 1.88 -9.23 5.75
CA ILE A 32 3.32 -8.99 5.94
C ILE A 32 3.87 -9.85 7.08
N VAL A 33 3.18 -9.90 8.23
CA VAL A 33 3.65 -10.73 9.36
C VAL A 33 3.60 -12.21 9.02
N GLU A 34 2.59 -12.64 8.29
CA GLU A 34 2.52 -14.02 7.83
C GLU A 34 3.65 -14.34 6.85
N ALA A 35 3.98 -13.44 5.93
CA ALA A 35 5.14 -13.56 5.04
C ALA A 35 6.47 -13.64 5.80
N GLU A 36 6.67 -12.79 6.82
CA GLU A 36 7.86 -12.80 7.69
C GLU A 36 8.04 -14.18 8.36
N ARG A 37 6.96 -14.84 8.79
CA ARG A 37 7.01 -16.18 9.40
C ARG A 37 7.43 -17.30 8.45
N TYR A 38 7.12 -17.18 7.17
CA TYR A 38 7.62 -18.12 6.16
C TYR A 38 9.12 -17.90 5.87
N GLU A 39 9.58 -16.64 5.89
CA GLU A 39 11.00 -16.32 5.68
C GLU A 39 11.89 -16.77 6.85
N THR A 40 11.41 -16.62 8.09
CA THR A 40 12.14 -17.09 9.28
C THR A 40 12.12 -18.60 9.47
N GLY A 41 11.31 -19.32 8.68
CA GLY A 41 11.12 -20.77 8.79
C GLY A 41 10.26 -21.20 9.99
N GLU A 42 9.52 -20.27 10.62
CA GLU A 42 8.52 -20.58 11.64
C GLU A 42 7.33 -21.34 11.03
N LEU A 43 6.95 -20.99 9.80
CA LEU A 43 5.95 -21.68 9.00
C LEU A 43 6.59 -22.37 7.79
N VAL A 44 6.14 -23.60 7.49
CA VAL A 44 6.55 -24.37 6.31
C VAL A 44 5.35 -24.56 5.40
N LEU A 45 5.55 -24.38 4.09
CA LEU A 45 4.50 -24.61 3.09
C LEU A 45 4.05 -26.08 3.10
N ILE A 46 2.77 -26.34 3.38
CA ILE A 46 2.20 -27.70 3.38
C ILE A 46 2.26 -28.23 1.94
N GLY A 47 3.12 -29.24 1.71
CA GLY A 47 3.39 -29.80 0.39
C GLY A 47 4.87 -30.04 0.11
N ILE A 48 5.77 -29.38 0.85
CA ILE A 48 7.21 -29.71 0.88
C ILE A 48 7.47 -30.69 2.03
N GLU A 49 6.74 -31.80 2.06
CA GLU A 49 7.17 -33.01 2.78
C GLU A 49 7.96 -33.87 1.77
N SER A 50 9.12 -33.38 1.35
CA SER A 50 9.99 -34.11 0.41
C SER A 50 11.43 -33.74 0.67
N ASN A 51 12.11 -34.65 1.36
CA ASN A 51 13.53 -34.67 1.72
C ASN A 51 13.99 -33.57 2.68
N LYS A 52 14.25 -33.97 3.94
CA LYS A 52 15.47 -33.52 4.61
C LYS A 52 16.65 -33.81 3.69
N PRO A 53 17.39 -32.82 3.18
CA PRO A 53 18.74 -33.08 2.72
C PRO A 53 19.59 -33.34 3.98
N ASP A 54 20.48 -34.31 3.91
CA ASP A 54 21.63 -34.42 4.81
C ASP A 54 22.28 -33.03 5.03
N PRO A 55 23.00 -32.82 6.15
CA PRO A 55 23.68 -31.56 6.41
C PRO A 55 24.84 -31.37 5.42
N ALA A 56 24.55 -30.80 4.26
CA ALA A 56 25.56 -30.36 3.31
C ALA A 56 26.10 -28.98 3.75
N PRO A 57 27.42 -28.81 3.86
CA PRO A 57 28.01 -27.55 4.26
C PRO A 57 28.07 -26.62 3.05
N ASN A 58 27.14 -25.68 2.96
CA ASN A 58 27.37 -24.42 2.26
C ASN A 58 26.31 -23.39 2.66
N PRO A 59 26.64 -22.37 3.46
CA PRO A 59 25.85 -21.16 3.50
C PRO A 59 26.13 -20.41 2.20
N LEU A 60 25.29 -20.62 1.19
CA LEU A 60 25.08 -19.58 0.20
C LEU A 60 24.35 -18.45 0.92
N GLU A 61 25.14 -17.55 1.50
CA GLU A 61 24.72 -16.21 1.89
C GLU A 61 24.15 -15.54 0.64
N THR A 62 22.86 -15.77 0.42
CA THR A 62 22.06 -14.81 -0.34
C THR A 62 22.14 -13.52 0.50
N PRO A 63 22.49 -12.36 -0.06
CA PRO A 63 22.38 -11.09 0.65
C PRO A 63 20.89 -10.82 0.91
N GLY A 64 20.34 -11.52 1.90
CA GLY A 64 19.07 -11.19 2.50
C GLY A 64 19.26 -9.83 3.12
N HIS A 65 18.44 -8.87 2.72
CA HIS A 65 18.38 -7.59 3.38
C HIS A 65 18.28 -7.85 4.88
N ASP A 66 19.30 -7.39 5.60
CA ASP A 66 19.55 -7.63 7.01
C ASP A 66 18.29 -7.92 7.82
N ALA A 67 18.02 -9.21 8.06
CA ALA A 67 17.06 -9.70 9.05
C ALA A 67 17.57 -9.43 10.49
N GLN A 68 18.39 -8.40 10.69
CA GLN A 68 18.85 -7.86 11.97
C GLN A 68 17.88 -6.79 12.49
N GLY A 69 16.58 -7.04 12.34
CA GLY A 69 15.50 -6.22 12.88
C GLY A 69 14.63 -6.95 13.89
N ALA A 70 15.05 -8.14 14.34
CA ALA A 70 14.35 -8.99 15.30
C ALA A 70 13.88 -8.16 16.51
N GLU A 71 12.55 -8.08 16.63
CA GLU A 71 11.74 -7.67 17.78
C GLU A 71 12.43 -6.79 18.84
N ASN A 72 12.50 -5.50 18.57
CA ASN A 72 12.37 -4.53 19.66
C ASN A 72 10.98 -3.89 19.56
N THR A 73 10.24 -3.82 20.65
CA THR A 73 8.94 -3.11 20.72
C THR A 73 9.07 -1.65 20.25
N ASP A 74 10.24 -1.05 20.48
CA ASP A 74 10.61 0.28 19.97
C ASP A 74 10.64 0.31 18.42
N ASN A 75 11.06 -0.78 17.77
CA ASN A 75 11.05 -0.90 16.31
C ASN A 75 9.62 -1.01 15.75
N LEU A 76 8.69 -1.67 16.46
CA LEU A 76 7.29 -1.78 16.03
C LEU A 76 6.55 -0.44 16.08
N LEU A 77 6.77 0.36 17.13
CA LEU A 77 6.15 1.68 17.24
C LEU A 77 6.71 2.63 16.18
N VAL A 78 8.03 2.60 15.95
CA VAL A 78 8.67 3.39 14.90
C VAL A 78 8.17 2.95 13.51
N ARG A 79 8.11 1.64 13.23
CA ARG A 79 7.59 1.08 11.97
C ARG A 79 6.17 1.56 11.70
N ASN A 80 5.25 1.27 12.63
CA ASN A 80 3.83 1.60 12.45
C ASN A 80 3.62 3.13 12.39
N GLY A 81 4.36 3.90 13.19
CA GLY A 81 4.33 5.36 13.15
C GLY A 81 4.80 5.93 11.80
N LEU A 82 5.89 5.40 11.24
CA LEU A 82 6.40 5.78 9.92
C LEU A 82 5.44 5.35 8.80
N THR A 83 4.77 4.21 8.93
CA THR A 83 3.72 3.78 8.00
C THR A 83 2.56 4.78 7.98
N VAL A 84 2.04 5.15 9.16
CA VAL A 84 0.96 6.14 9.28
C VAL A 84 1.39 7.48 8.70
N LEU A 85 2.59 7.96 9.06
CA LEU A 85 3.12 9.22 8.56
C LEU A 85 3.24 9.22 7.03
N THR A 86 3.82 8.16 6.47
CA THR A 86 3.97 8.01 5.01
C THR A 86 2.62 8.02 4.32
N LEU A 87 1.62 7.31 4.85
CA LEU A 87 0.28 7.30 4.28
C LEU A 87 -0.40 8.68 4.35
N ILE A 88 -0.28 9.39 5.47
CA ILE A 88 -0.79 10.76 5.61
C ILE A 88 -0.15 11.68 4.56
N LEU A 89 1.18 11.63 4.39
CA LEU A 89 1.90 12.48 3.44
C LEU A 89 1.53 12.16 1.99
N THR A 90 1.47 10.87 1.63
CA THR A 90 1.08 10.42 0.29
C THR A 90 -0.33 10.87 -0.05
N TRP A 91 -1.29 10.63 0.84
CA TRP A 91 -2.69 11.01 0.59
C TRP A 91 -2.92 12.53 0.69
N ALA A 92 -2.14 13.27 1.48
CA ALA A 92 -2.10 14.73 1.43
C ALA A 92 -1.68 15.23 0.03
N GLY A 93 -0.71 14.55 -0.61
CA GLY A 93 -0.35 14.80 -2.00
C GLY A 93 -1.51 14.60 -2.98
N PHE A 94 -2.25 13.49 -2.86
CA PHE A 94 -3.47 13.27 -3.66
C PHE A 94 -4.56 14.31 -3.39
N GLY A 95 -4.72 14.75 -2.15
CA GLY A 95 -5.65 15.83 -1.79
C GLY A 95 -5.28 17.17 -2.44
N LEU A 96 -3.97 17.48 -2.53
CA LEU A 96 -3.47 18.63 -3.28
C LEU A 96 -3.75 18.51 -4.78
N LEU A 97 -3.50 17.34 -5.38
CA LEU A 97 -3.79 17.09 -6.79
C LEU A 97 -5.29 17.23 -7.09
N ALA A 98 -6.15 16.70 -6.22
CA ALA A 98 -7.60 16.83 -6.35
C ALA A 98 -8.06 18.29 -6.23
N GLY A 99 -7.51 19.04 -5.27
CA GLY A 99 -7.77 20.48 -5.12
C GLY A 99 -7.32 21.29 -6.35
N ALA A 100 -6.11 21.03 -6.84
CA ALA A 100 -5.57 21.67 -8.04
C ALA A 100 -6.42 21.34 -9.28
N GLY A 101 -6.73 20.07 -9.50
CA GLY A 101 -7.57 19.60 -10.61
C GLY A 101 -8.97 20.22 -10.56
N LEU A 102 -9.58 20.31 -9.38
CA LEU A 102 -10.88 20.97 -9.23
C LEU A 102 -10.80 22.47 -9.58
N THR A 103 -9.77 23.18 -9.12
CA THR A 103 -9.60 24.60 -9.44
C THR A 103 -9.34 24.83 -10.92
N ALA A 104 -8.53 23.98 -11.56
CA ALA A 104 -8.27 24.04 -13.00
C ALA A 104 -9.53 23.75 -13.80
N PHE A 105 -10.30 22.72 -13.43
CA PHE A 105 -11.55 22.37 -14.09
C PHE A 105 -12.59 23.48 -13.97
N ARG A 106 -12.70 24.11 -12.81
CA ARG A 106 -13.61 25.26 -12.55
C ARG A 106 -13.26 26.49 -13.38
N ALA A 107 -12.02 26.63 -13.85
CA ALA A 107 -11.60 27.73 -14.71
C ALA A 107 -12.02 27.56 -16.19
N LEU A 108 -12.44 26.36 -16.59
CA LEU A 108 -12.91 26.07 -17.95
C LEU A 108 -14.35 26.56 -18.18
N PRO A 109 -14.72 26.94 -19.43
CA PRO A 109 -16.10 27.25 -19.78
C PRO A 109 -17.04 26.07 -19.45
N GLY A 110 -18.01 26.30 -18.56
CA GLY A 110 -18.95 25.25 -18.13
C GLY A 110 -18.43 24.34 -16.99
N GLY A 111 -17.24 24.57 -16.45
CA GLY A 111 -16.64 23.76 -15.37
C GLY A 111 -17.42 23.80 -14.04
N GLY A 112 -18.33 24.76 -13.87
CA GLY A 112 -19.25 24.81 -12.73
C GLY A 112 -20.43 23.82 -12.79
N ARG A 113 -20.65 23.16 -13.93
CA ARG A 113 -21.81 22.26 -14.14
C ARG A 113 -21.67 20.91 -13.45
N ILE A 114 -20.44 20.41 -13.29
CA ILE A 114 -20.18 19.11 -12.67
C ILE A 114 -19.95 19.31 -11.16
N PRO A 115 -20.65 18.58 -10.29
CA PRO A 115 -20.42 18.66 -8.86
C PRO A 115 -19.02 18.14 -8.51
N ALA A 116 -18.38 18.76 -7.52
CA ALA A 116 -17.01 18.39 -7.11
C ALA A 116 -16.92 16.91 -6.67
N THR A 117 -18.00 16.37 -6.11
CA THR A 117 -18.11 14.95 -5.73
C THR A 117 -18.01 14.02 -6.92
N ALA A 118 -18.68 14.32 -8.04
CA ALA A 118 -18.58 13.51 -9.25
C ALA A 118 -17.17 13.53 -9.83
N LEU A 119 -16.52 14.70 -9.83
CA LEU A 119 -15.11 14.81 -10.25
C LEU A 119 -14.17 14.01 -9.34
N GLY A 120 -14.41 14.05 -8.03
CA GLY A 120 -13.68 13.25 -7.05
C GLY A 120 -13.87 11.75 -7.25
N LEU A 121 -15.09 11.29 -7.51
CA LEU A 121 -15.38 9.87 -7.79
C LEU A 121 -14.71 9.40 -9.08
N ILE A 122 -14.72 10.21 -10.15
CA ILE A 122 -14.02 9.90 -11.40
C ILE A 122 -12.51 9.84 -11.15
N GLY A 123 -11.95 10.82 -10.43
CA GLY A 123 -10.53 10.83 -10.07
C GLY A 123 -10.13 9.59 -9.26
N PHE A 124 -10.93 9.22 -8.26
CA PHE A 124 -10.74 7.98 -7.49
C PHE A 124 -10.83 6.74 -8.38
N ALA A 125 -11.82 6.68 -9.26
CA ALA A 125 -12.00 5.55 -10.17
C ALA A 125 -10.77 5.34 -11.07
N VAL A 126 -10.20 6.42 -11.62
CA VAL A 126 -9.07 6.36 -12.55
C VAL A 126 -7.73 6.16 -11.84
N LEU A 127 -7.49 6.87 -10.73
CA LEU A 127 -6.18 6.91 -10.08
C LEU A 127 -6.01 5.86 -8.97
N SER A 128 -7.09 5.28 -8.48
CA SER A 128 -7.05 4.36 -7.34
C SER A 128 -7.79 3.06 -7.62
N LEU A 129 -9.05 3.12 -8.06
CA LEU A 129 -9.85 1.91 -8.25
C LEU A 129 -9.39 1.08 -9.43
N ALA A 130 -9.19 1.69 -10.61
CA ALA A 130 -8.78 0.96 -11.80
C ALA A 130 -7.43 0.23 -11.62
N PRO A 131 -6.38 0.85 -11.05
CA PRO A 131 -5.14 0.14 -10.74
C PRO A 131 -5.27 -0.89 -9.60
N ALA A 132 -6.31 -0.82 -8.78
CA ALA A 132 -6.54 -1.76 -7.68
C ALA A 132 -7.38 -2.98 -8.10
N ILE A 133 -7.89 -3.01 -9.34
CA ILE A 133 -8.49 -4.22 -9.93
C ILE A 133 -7.34 -5.08 -10.45
N ASP A 134 -6.58 -5.63 -9.52
CA ASP A 134 -5.55 -6.63 -9.76
C ASP A 134 -5.72 -7.76 -8.74
N LEU A 135 -4.97 -8.84 -8.90
CA LEU A 135 -4.96 -9.94 -7.96
C LEU A 135 -4.56 -9.46 -6.55
N PRO A 136 -5.21 -9.98 -5.49
CA PRO A 136 -4.81 -9.67 -4.13
C PRO A 136 -3.37 -10.15 -3.88
N PRO A 137 -2.63 -9.49 -2.98
CA PRO A 137 -1.25 -9.85 -2.66
C PRO A 137 -1.16 -11.30 -2.16
N GLU A 138 -0.31 -12.09 -2.82
CA GLU A 138 -0.02 -13.48 -2.48
C GLU A 138 1.15 -13.57 -1.49
N LEU A 139 1.15 -14.62 -0.66
CA LEU A 139 2.26 -14.89 0.25
C LEU A 139 3.50 -15.35 -0.52
N PRO A 140 4.72 -15.01 -0.07
CA PRO A 140 5.95 -15.52 -0.68
C PRO A 140 5.97 -17.05 -0.70
N GLY A 141 6.36 -17.63 -1.84
CA GLY A 141 6.48 -19.09 -2.00
C GLY A 141 5.19 -19.83 -2.36
N MET A 142 4.06 -19.14 -2.50
CA MET A 142 2.84 -19.71 -3.08
C MET A 142 2.98 -19.92 -4.60
N GLU A 143 2.26 -20.90 -5.15
CA GLU A 143 2.16 -21.02 -6.61
C GLU A 143 1.54 -19.75 -7.18
N ALA A 144 2.28 -19.12 -8.10
CA ALA A 144 1.89 -17.89 -8.76
C ALA A 144 0.58 -18.07 -9.55
N ALA A 145 -0.39 -17.16 -9.38
CA ALA A 145 -1.55 -17.07 -10.28
C ALA A 145 -1.13 -17.03 -11.77
N GLU A 146 -1.95 -17.62 -12.64
CA GLU A 146 -1.68 -17.69 -14.08
C GLU A 146 -1.44 -16.30 -14.68
N LEU A 147 -0.53 -16.21 -15.66
CA LEU A 147 -0.13 -14.93 -16.27
C LEU A 147 -1.29 -14.15 -16.89
N ALA A 148 -2.35 -14.83 -17.31
CA ALA A 148 -3.55 -14.20 -17.85
C ALA A 148 -4.33 -13.42 -16.77
N ASP A 149 -4.29 -13.86 -15.52
CA ASP A 149 -4.98 -13.22 -14.40
C ASP A 149 -4.24 -11.95 -13.93
N ARG A 150 -2.95 -11.80 -14.26
CA ARG A 150 -2.07 -10.67 -13.90
C ARG A 150 -2.03 -9.53 -14.93
N GLN A 151 -2.86 -9.58 -15.98
CA GLN A 151 -2.76 -8.72 -17.17
C GLN A 151 -3.94 -7.78 -17.41
N LEU A 152 -4.90 -7.73 -16.50
CA LEU A 152 -6.00 -6.75 -16.54
C LEU A 152 -5.53 -5.38 -16.01
#